data_AF-A0A6L9QEG5-F1
#
_entry.id   AF-A0A6L9QEG5-F1
#
_cell.length_a   1.000
_cell.length_b   1.000
_cell.length_c   1.000
_cell.angle_alpha   90.00
_cell.angle_beta   90.00
_cell.angle_gamma   90.00
#
_symmetry.space_group_name_H-M   'P 1'
#
loop_
_entity.id
_entity.type
_entity.pdbx_description
1 polymer ?
#
loop_
_entity_poly.entity_id
_entity_poly.type
_entity_poly.pdbx_seq_one_letter_code
_entity_poly.pdbx_strand_id
1 'polypeptide(L)'
;MGVSVGRARDTTCRTLLHAPHDAFRRDLDRLAAAVAAGKGGAAHVRAGWDNLKDQLRMHHDLEDRVLWPRVERAVAGRPAELAVLAEMRAEHARIGPPSARVDAALAS
;
A
#
# COMPACT_ATOMS: atom_id res chain seq x y z
N MET A 1 -17.04 21.35 -24.22
CA MET A 1 -16.40 20.02 -24.24
C MET A 1 -15.26 20.03 -23.23
N GLY A 2 -15.32 19.23 -22.16
CA GLY A 2 -14.29 19.26 -21.10
C GLY A 2 -14.54 18.32 -19.91
N VAL A 3 -15.76 17.81 -19.77
CA VAL A 3 -16.17 16.97 -18.62
C VAL A 3 -15.64 15.52 -18.71
N SER A 4 -15.33 15.02 -19.92
CA SER A 4 -14.99 13.60 -20.12
C SER A 4 -13.55 13.23 -19.69
N VAL A 5 -12.61 14.16 -19.73
CA VAL A 5 -11.20 13.91 -19.38
C VAL A 5 -10.99 13.89 -17.86
N GLY A 6 -11.75 14.69 -17.11
CA GLY A 6 -11.71 14.71 -15.63
C GLY A 6 -12.23 13.40 -15.01
N ARG A 7 -13.40 12.92 -15.47
CA ARG A 7 -14.02 11.69 -14.95
C ARG A 7 -13.20 10.42 -15.22
N ALA A 8 -12.51 10.35 -16.36
CA ALA A 8 -11.60 9.25 -16.67
C ALA A 8 -10.36 9.26 -15.76
N ARG A 9 -9.75 10.43 -15.54
CA ARG A 9 -8.62 10.60 -14.60
C ARG A 9 -9.00 10.26 -13.15
N ASP A 10 -10.19 10.67 -12.69
CA ASP A 10 -10.69 10.35 -11.34
C ASP A 10 -10.94 8.84 -11.16
N THR A 11 -11.29 8.14 -12.22
CA THR A 11 -11.47 6.68 -12.20
C THR A 11 -10.12 5.98 -12.14
N THR A 12 -9.14 6.42 -12.94
CA THR A 12 -7.77 5.88 -12.91
C THR A 12 -7.09 6.12 -11.56
N CYS A 13 -7.19 7.31 -10.96
CA CYS A 13 -6.64 7.57 -9.63
C CYS A 13 -7.29 6.70 -8.55
N ARG A 14 -8.62 6.49 -8.59
CA ARG A 14 -9.30 5.60 -7.66
C ARG A 14 -8.89 4.14 -7.84
N THR A 15 -8.75 3.66 -9.06
CA THR A 15 -8.26 2.29 -9.30
C THR A 15 -6.83 2.13 -8.81
N LEU A 16 -5.95 3.12 -9.02
CA LEU A 16 -4.56 3.07 -8.57
C LEU A 16 -4.40 3.15 -7.05
N LEU A 17 -5.29 3.85 -6.35
CA LEU A 17 -5.23 3.99 -4.90
C LEU A 17 -5.99 2.88 -4.16
N HIS A 18 -7.23 2.61 -4.57
CA HIS A 18 -8.07 1.67 -3.82
C HIS A 18 -7.79 0.20 -4.16
N ALA A 19 -7.55 -0.13 -5.43
CA ALA A 19 -7.39 -1.54 -5.80
C ALA A 19 -6.15 -2.21 -5.16
N PRO A 20 -4.96 -1.56 -5.10
CA PRO A 20 -3.83 -2.12 -4.37
C PRO A 20 -4.13 -2.25 -2.87
N HIS A 21 -4.75 -1.24 -2.27
CA HIS A 21 -5.09 -1.26 -0.84
C HIS A 21 -6.06 -2.40 -0.50
N ASP A 22 -7.06 -2.63 -1.33
CA ASP A 22 -8.00 -3.74 -1.16
C ASP A 22 -7.31 -5.10 -1.37
N ALA A 23 -6.37 -5.19 -2.31
CA ALA A 23 -5.55 -6.37 -2.49
C ALA A 23 -4.67 -6.67 -1.27
N PHE A 24 -4.01 -5.65 -0.70
CA PHE A 24 -3.18 -5.81 0.49
C PHE A 24 -3.99 -6.33 1.68
N ARG A 25 -5.17 -5.74 1.94
CA ARG A 25 -6.04 -6.19 3.04
C ARG A 25 -6.47 -7.65 2.85
N ARG A 26 -6.98 -7.98 1.66
CA ARG A 26 -7.40 -9.34 1.31
C ARG A 26 -6.26 -10.36 1.48
N ASP A 27 -5.07 -10.02 1.02
CA ASP A 27 -3.95 -10.95 1.05
C ASP A 27 -3.34 -11.07 2.46
N LEU A 28 -3.34 -10.00 3.27
CA LEU A 28 -3.07 -10.07 4.71
C LEU A 28 -4.07 -10.98 5.45
N ASP A 29 -5.37 -10.85 5.17
CA ASP A 29 -6.40 -11.71 5.78
C ASP A 29 -6.18 -13.19 5.44
N ARG A 30 -5.82 -13.48 4.18
CA ARG A 30 -5.51 -14.85 3.72
C ARG A 30 -4.25 -15.41 4.40
N LEU A 31 -3.20 -14.60 4.55
CA LEU A 31 -1.99 -14.98 5.25
C LEU A 31 -2.27 -15.25 6.74
N ALA A 32 -3.02 -14.36 7.40
CA ALA A 32 -3.43 -14.54 8.79
C ALA A 32 -4.24 -15.82 8.99
N ALA A 33 -5.21 -16.10 8.10
CA ALA A 33 -6.00 -17.33 8.14
C ALA A 33 -5.14 -18.59 7.93
N ALA A 34 -4.15 -18.54 7.03
CA ALA A 34 -3.24 -19.66 6.80
C ALA A 34 -2.35 -19.94 8.03
N VAL A 35 -1.80 -18.89 8.65
CA VAL A 35 -1.02 -19.00 9.89
C VAL A 35 -1.87 -19.56 11.03
N ALA A 36 -3.10 -19.05 11.21
CA ALA A 36 -4.04 -19.55 12.23
C ALA A 36 -4.41 -21.03 12.02
N ALA A 37 -4.42 -21.50 10.76
CA ALA A 37 -4.63 -22.90 10.42
C ALA A 37 -3.36 -23.78 10.56
N GLY A 38 -2.28 -23.26 11.15
CA GLY A 38 -1.01 -23.99 11.33
C GLY A 38 -0.17 -24.13 10.06
N LYS A 39 -0.47 -23.35 9.00
CA LYS A 39 0.23 -23.42 7.70
C LYS A 39 1.34 -22.38 7.54
N GLY A 40 1.75 -21.69 8.60
CA GLY A 40 2.78 -20.65 8.54
C GLY A 40 4.10 -21.10 7.89
N GLY A 41 4.52 -22.35 8.17
CA GLY A 41 5.71 -22.96 7.57
C GLY A 41 5.53 -23.48 6.14
N ALA A 42 4.36 -23.33 5.51
CA ALA A 42 4.14 -23.81 4.16
C ALA A 42 4.80 -22.89 3.12
N ALA A 43 5.44 -23.47 2.09
CA ALA A 43 6.17 -22.71 1.08
C ALA A 43 5.31 -21.65 0.36
N HIS A 44 4.03 -21.94 0.12
CA HIS A 44 3.10 -21.00 -0.52
C HIS A 44 2.73 -19.80 0.37
N VAL A 45 2.76 -19.95 1.70
CA VAL A 45 2.50 -18.85 2.64
C VAL A 45 3.69 -17.89 2.65
N ARG A 46 4.92 -18.41 2.71
CA ARG A 46 6.14 -17.60 2.58
C ARG A 46 6.20 -16.87 1.24
N ALA A 47 5.94 -17.56 0.14
CA ALA A 47 5.90 -16.94 -1.20
C ALA A 47 4.82 -15.85 -1.30
N GLY A 48 3.65 -16.07 -0.69
CA GLY A 48 2.59 -15.06 -0.62
C GLY A 48 3.00 -13.82 0.18
N TRP A 49 3.68 -14.01 1.31
CA TRP A 49 4.23 -12.93 2.12
C TRP A 49 5.31 -12.13 1.37
N ASP A 50 6.23 -12.81 0.68
CA ASP A 50 7.25 -12.14 -0.14
C ASP A 50 6.63 -11.32 -1.27
N ASN A 51 5.63 -11.88 -1.97
CA ASN A 51 4.88 -11.15 -2.99
C ASN A 51 4.15 -9.92 -2.41
N LEU A 52 3.51 -10.03 -1.24
CA LEU A 52 2.85 -8.89 -0.59
C LEU A 52 3.86 -7.77 -0.32
N LYS A 53 5.02 -8.08 0.26
CA LYS A 53 6.09 -7.10 0.53
C LYS A 53 6.55 -6.40 -0.75
N ASP A 54 6.75 -7.15 -1.84
CA ASP A 54 7.17 -6.58 -3.11
C ASP A 54 6.12 -5.64 -3.72
N GLN A 55 4.84 -6.04 -3.67
CA GLN A 55 3.75 -5.20 -4.15
C GLN A 55 3.60 -3.93 -3.31
N LEU A 56 3.75 -4.03 -1.99
CA LEU A 56 3.69 -2.89 -1.07
C LEU A 56 4.85 -1.92 -1.30
N ARG A 57 6.07 -2.44 -1.50
CA ARG A 57 7.25 -1.63 -1.87
C ARG A 57 7.02 -0.87 -3.18
N MET A 58 6.58 -1.57 -4.24
CA MET A 58 6.32 -0.94 -5.54
C MET A 58 5.22 0.12 -5.47
N HIS A 59 4.19 -0.12 -4.64
CA HIS A 59 3.11 0.84 -4.41
C HIS A 59 3.60 2.11 -3.75
N HIS A 60 4.32 2.01 -2.62
CA HIS A 60 4.89 3.18 -1.96
C HIS A 60 5.91 3.90 -2.86
N ASP A 61 6.76 3.17 -3.60
CA ASP A 61 7.70 3.77 -4.57
C ASP A 61 6.99 4.61 -5.63
N LEU A 62 5.89 4.08 -6.20
CA LEU A 62 5.07 4.79 -7.17
C LEU A 62 4.50 6.06 -6.55
N GLU A 63 3.91 5.93 -5.38
CA GLU A 63 3.28 7.06 -4.75
C GLU A 63 4.33 8.14 -4.35
N ASP A 64 5.52 7.76 -3.85
CA ASP A 64 6.63 8.64 -3.42
C ASP A 64 7.21 9.42 -4.58
N ARG A 65 7.45 8.72 -5.68
CA ARG A 65 8.13 9.31 -6.83
C ARG A 65 7.15 10.03 -7.75
N VAL A 66 5.87 9.65 -7.75
CA VAL A 66 4.92 10.05 -8.80
C VAL A 66 3.68 10.73 -8.22
N LEU A 67 2.98 10.11 -7.26
CA LEU A 67 1.68 10.60 -6.81
C LEU A 67 1.80 11.77 -5.83
N TRP A 68 2.48 11.58 -4.70
CA TRP A 68 2.52 12.60 -3.64
C TRP A 68 3.10 13.93 -4.13
N PRO A 69 4.13 14.01 -5.00
CA PRO A 69 4.57 15.29 -5.57
C PRO A 69 3.47 16.01 -6.38
N ARG A 70 2.58 15.27 -7.05
CA ARG A 70 1.43 15.85 -7.76
C ARG A 70 0.37 16.35 -6.79
N VAL A 71 0.07 15.56 -5.74
CA VAL A 71 -0.89 15.95 -4.70
C VAL A 71 -0.41 17.20 -3.98
N GLU A 72 0.87 17.24 -3.57
CA GLU A 72 1.50 18.39 -2.90
C GLU A 72 1.35 19.69 -3.71
N ARG A 73 1.60 19.65 -5.02
CA ARG A 73 1.36 20.79 -5.91
C ARG A 73 -0.12 21.17 -6.01
N ALA A 74 -1.02 20.19 -6.04
CA ALA A 74 -2.45 20.43 -6.17
C ALA A 74 -3.09 21.02 -4.90
N VAL A 75 -2.52 20.77 -3.72
CA VAL A 75 -3.00 21.29 -2.44
C VAL A 75 -2.12 22.42 -1.89
N ALA A 76 -1.28 23.03 -2.73
CA ALA A 76 -0.44 24.15 -2.34
C ALA A 76 -1.28 25.28 -1.72
N GLY A 77 -0.84 25.79 -0.57
CA GLY A 77 -1.57 26.81 0.20
C GLY A 77 -2.72 26.27 1.06
N ARG A 78 -2.93 24.94 1.11
CA ARG A 78 -3.94 24.30 1.96
C ARG A 78 -3.24 23.51 3.09
N PRO A 79 -3.00 24.13 4.26
CA PRO A 79 -2.12 23.57 5.28
C PRO A 79 -2.64 22.28 5.92
N ALA A 80 -3.97 22.12 6.03
CA ALA A 80 -4.56 20.90 6.60
C ALA A 80 -4.29 19.67 5.70
N GLU A 81 -4.44 19.84 4.39
CA GLU A 81 -4.21 18.78 3.40
C GLU A 81 -2.72 18.45 3.27
N LEU A 82 -1.85 19.46 3.38
CA LEU A 82 -0.40 19.24 3.45
C LEU A 82 0.00 18.47 4.72
N ALA A 83 -0.65 18.71 5.85
CA ALA A 83 -0.42 17.94 7.08
C ALA A 83 -0.83 16.48 6.91
N VAL A 84 -2.01 16.21 6.33
CA VAL A 84 -2.45 14.85 6.00
C VAL A 84 -1.45 14.16 5.06
N LEU A 85 -0.95 14.87 4.04
CA LEU A 85 0.05 14.33 3.12
C LEU A 85 1.34 13.91 3.84
N ALA A 86 1.79 14.72 4.78
CA ALA A 86 2.99 14.45 5.57
C ALA A 86 2.78 13.24 6.49
N GLU A 87 1.60 13.10 7.10
CA GLU A 87 1.24 11.94 7.91
C GLU A 87 1.23 10.65 7.08
N MET A 88 0.63 10.66 5.88
CA MET A 88 0.63 9.52 4.98
C MET A 88 2.06 9.10 4.60
N ARG A 89 2.92 10.04 4.19
CA ARG A 89 4.33 9.74 3.88
C ARG A 89 5.08 9.14 5.08
N ALA A 90 4.82 9.65 6.28
CA ALA A 90 5.45 9.14 7.50
C ALA A 90 4.98 7.72 7.86
N GLU A 91 3.80 7.30 7.41
CA GLU A 91 3.25 5.97 7.69
C GLU A 91 4.05 4.85 7.00
N HIS A 92 4.60 5.06 5.79
CA HIS A 92 5.39 4.01 5.11
C HIS A 92 6.58 3.56 5.94
N ALA A 93 7.25 4.50 6.63
CA ALA A 93 8.38 4.19 7.49
C ALA A 93 8.00 3.30 8.69
N ARG A 94 6.73 3.33 9.12
CA ARG A 94 6.23 2.54 10.26
C ARG A 94 5.97 1.08 9.92
N ILE A 95 5.90 0.72 8.63
CA ILE A 95 5.59 -0.65 8.16
C ILE A 95 6.82 -1.57 8.22
N GLY A 96 8.04 -1.03 8.17
CA GLY A 96 9.28 -1.83 8.22
C GLY A 96 9.38 -2.74 9.46
N PRO A 97 9.28 -2.19 10.69
CA PRO A 97 9.38 -2.99 11.91
C PRO A 97 8.36 -4.14 12.04
N PRO A 98 7.04 -3.96 11.81
CA PRO A 98 6.11 -5.09 11.83
C PRO A 98 6.38 -6.11 10.73
N SER A 99 6.82 -5.69 9.54
CA SER A 99 7.17 -6.61 8.46
C SER A 99 8.33 -7.53 8.84
N ALA A 100 9.37 -6.97 9.47
CA ALA A 100 10.51 -7.76 9.96
C ALA A 100 10.11 -8.79 11.04
N ARG A 101 9.10 -8.48 11.87
CA ARG A 101 8.57 -9.45 12.84
C ARG A 101 7.83 -10.60 12.16
N VAL A 102 7.09 -10.33 11.09
CA VAL A 102 6.43 -11.38 10.30
C VAL A 102 7.46 -12.24 9.58
N ASP A 103 8.53 -11.63 9.01
CA ASP A 103 9.65 -12.37 8.42
C ASP A 103 10.24 -13.38 9.42
N ALA A 104 10.54 -12.94 10.64
CA ALA A 104 11.07 -13.82 11.68
C ALA A 104 10.09 -14.95 12.06
N ALA A 105 8.79 -14.65 12.15
CA ALA A 105 7.77 -15.63 12.52
C ALA A 105 7.49 -16.67 11.42
N LEU A 106 7.70 -16.34 10.15
CA LEU A 106 7.52 -17.28 9.02
C LEU A 106 8.77 -18.11 8.71
N ALA A 107 9.91 -17.76 9.32
CA ALA A 107 11.18 -18.47 9.20
C ALA A 107 11.38 -19.58 10.25
N SER A 108 10.57 -19.59 11.31
CA SER A 108 10.52 -20.64 12.34
C SER A 108 9.62 -21.81 11.95
#